data_AF-A0A0H3YF68-F1
#
_entry.id   AF-A0A0H3YF68-F1
#
_cell.length_a   1.000
_cell.length_b   1.000
_cell.length_c   1.000
_cell.angle_alpha   90.00
_cell.angle_beta   90.00
_cell.angle_gamma   90.00
#
_symmetry.space_group_name_H-M   'P 1'
#
loop_
_entity.id
_entity.type
_entity.pdbx_description
1 polymer ?
#
loop_
_entity_poly.entity_id
_entity_poly.type
_entity_poly.pdbx_seq_one_letter_code
_entity_poly.pdbx_strand_id
1 'polypeptide(L)'
;MKSLKEAQRVERFIEFRLLAFLPEDFEKILCKSKKDDNIFQQIFFDPGHYTVLENIGTMQVLLKRSGPLIENTFAEVEFYSKDGTASAHEDYIPVMGKLVFLPGQSEATINVTIIDDDVFEEDEHFYIELKNLIVYRVVGEKLKSQEIFPSQLANPSTATIMILDDDHPGVFHFGFSSITVPETIGMLEIKVYRSTGTRGHVKLPFKTVQNTAVGGGQDFEDITGVLDFYNDQTEASISVRIVDDTEYEKNKSFFIELGEPVLVEKLAGRKSSNPLNLIEDFGRRLSFSRRNSKSNQVNLLEVKKTSNNECKPKIKDNNTIEICIRESQELKHVVDQLMRKSHISQILGTSSWKEQFKEVLTVVSGDDVNKSPQAGTYLMHYLSVFWKLLFACVPPTELCGGWLCFWFSILIIGILTAIVGDVASGFGCNVGLTDSVTAITFVALGTSLPDTFASKVAALQDSTADSSVGNVMGSNAVNVYLGIGISWSIAACYHYANGSIFKVESGSLGFSVTLFCIMAFIAIAIMLYRRKPSIGGELGGPKKSKIFTAFLFFSMWFIYILLSSLENYCHIP
;
A
#
# COMPACT_ATOMS: atom_id res chain seq x y z
N MET A 1 77.21 14.34 -43.26
CA MET A 1 76.48 13.40 -44.15
C MET A 1 75.88 12.22 -43.37
N LYS A 2 75.08 12.53 -42.36
CA LYS A 2 74.36 11.55 -41.51
C LYS A 2 72.84 11.76 -41.58
N SER A 3 72.36 12.34 -42.69
CA SER A 3 70.95 12.67 -42.94
C SER A 3 70.43 12.16 -44.30
N LEU A 4 71.19 11.29 -44.99
CA LEU A 4 70.76 10.68 -46.26
C LEU A 4 70.72 9.13 -46.24
N LYS A 5 71.04 8.51 -45.10
CA LYS A 5 70.97 7.03 -44.91
C LYS A 5 69.83 6.57 -43.99
N GLU A 6 69.10 7.49 -43.37
CA GLU A 6 67.91 7.16 -42.56
C GLU A 6 66.59 7.49 -43.28
N ALA A 7 66.60 8.31 -44.33
CA ALA A 7 65.40 8.57 -45.15
C ALA A 7 65.03 7.42 -46.12
N GLN A 8 65.98 6.55 -46.49
CA GLN A 8 65.72 5.39 -47.38
C GLN A 8 65.43 4.07 -46.62
N ARG A 9 65.26 4.13 -45.29
CA ARG A 9 65.03 2.93 -44.46
C ARG A 9 63.62 2.82 -43.88
N VAL A 10 62.78 3.85 -44.07
CA VAL A 10 61.35 3.82 -43.70
C VAL A 10 60.44 3.55 -44.91
N GLU A 11 60.87 3.87 -46.14
CA GLU A 11 60.12 3.53 -47.36
C GLU A 11 60.18 2.04 -47.75
N ARG A 12 61.08 1.24 -47.17
CA ARG A 12 61.21 -0.19 -47.51
C ARG A 12 60.51 -1.16 -46.55
N PHE A 13 59.72 -0.67 -45.61
CA PHE A 13 58.98 -1.52 -44.66
C PHE A 13 57.45 -1.52 -44.85
N ILE A 14 56.93 -0.73 -45.79
CA ILE A 14 55.48 -0.69 -46.12
C ILE A 14 55.18 -1.40 -47.46
N GLU A 15 56.21 -1.66 -48.28
CA GLU A 15 56.06 -2.35 -49.57
C GLU A 15 56.17 -3.90 -49.51
N PHE A 16 56.19 -4.50 -48.30
CA PHE A 16 56.40 -5.95 -48.16
C PHE A 16 55.30 -6.70 -47.38
N ARG A 17 54.08 -6.17 -47.33
CA ARG A 17 52.93 -6.87 -46.72
C ARG A 17 51.63 -6.81 -47.52
N LEU A 18 51.73 -6.80 -48.85
CA LEU A 18 50.60 -6.93 -49.78
C LEU A 18 50.92 -7.91 -50.94
N LEU A 19 51.77 -8.91 -50.69
CA LEU A 19 52.11 -9.98 -51.65
C LEU A 19 51.92 -11.38 -51.05
N ALA A 20 50.84 -11.59 -50.30
CA ALA A 20 50.38 -12.93 -49.95
C ALA A 20 48.86 -12.94 -49.90
N PHE A 21 48.27 -13.84 -50.69
CA PHE A 21 46.84 -14.05 -50.98
C PHE A 21 46.27 -13.38 -52.24
N LEU A 22 46.74 -13.85 -53.40
CA LEU A 22 45.85 -14.09 -54.53
C LEU A 22 45.89 -15.60 -54.84
N PRO A 23 44.81 -16.36 -54.56
CA PRO A 23 44.65 -17.70 -55.09
C PRO A 23 44.29 -17.65 -56.58
N GLU A 24 44.80 -18.62 -57.35
CA GLU A 24 44.58 -18.86 -58.79
C GLU A 24 43.12 -19.16 -59.19
N ASP A 25 42.12 -18.68 -58.46
CA ASP A 25 40.70 -19.02 -58.68
C ASP A 25 39.89 -17.93 -59.40
N PHE A 26 40.49 -16.80 -59.80
CA PHE A 26 39.75 -15.71 -60.45
C PHE A 26 39.27 -16.06 -61.87
N GLU A 27 39.93 -16.98 -62.58
CA GLU A 27 39.46 -17.48 -63.89
C GLU A 27 38.37 -18.56 -63.78
N LYS A 28 38.18 -19.18 -62.61
CA LYS A 28 37.14 -20.20 -62.40
C LYS A 28 35.80 -19.65 -61.89
N ILE A 29 35.78 -18.43 -61.38
CA ILE A 29 34.53 -17.76 -60.95
C ILE A 29 33.75 -17.18 -62.15
N LEU A 30 34.41 -16.97 -63.30
CA LEU A 30 33.76 -16.46 -64.53
C LEU A 30 33.03 -17.52 -65.37
N CYS A 31 32.98 -18.79 -64.95
CA CYS A 31 32.37 -19.86 -65.76
C CYS A 31 31.28 -20.70 -65.06
N LYS A 32 30.70 -20.21 -63.96
CA LYS A 32 29.50 -20.81 -63.35
C LYS A 32 28.46 -19.75 -62.94
N SER A 33 27.91 -19.05 -63.92
CA SER A 33 26.51 -18.63 -63.87
C SER A 33 25.99 -18.43 -65.31
N LYS A 34 25.58 -19.53 -65.94
CA LYS A 34 24.49 -19.47 -66.93
C LYS A 34 23.22 -19.85 -66.17
N LYS A 35 22.61 -18.85 -65.54
CA LYS A 35 21.18 -18.76 -65.28
C LYS A 35 20.86 -17.27 -65.12
N ASP A 36 19.80 -16.86 -65.79
CA ASP A 36 19.31 -15.50 -65.87
C ASP A 36 19.04 -14.87 -64.50
N ASP A 37 20.04 -14.21 -63.92
CA ASP A 37 19.84 -13.16 -62.92
C ASP A 37 20.61 -11.95 -63.43
N ASN A 38 19.91 -11.01 -64.05
CA ASN A 38 20.48 -9.71 -64.38
C ASN A 38 21.04 -9.10 -63.09
N ILE A 39 22.36 -8.98 -63.00
CA ILE A 39 23.03 -8.35 -61.86
C ILE A 39 22.80 -6.84 -61.95
N PHE A 40 21.72 -6.37 -61.32
CA PHE A 40 21.36 -4.96 -61.28
C PHE A 40 21.96 -4.27 -60.05
N GLN A 41 22.48 -3.06 -60.24
CA GLN A 41 22.62 -2.15 -59.10
C GLN A 41 21.27 -1.56 -58.73
N GLN A 42 20.95 -1.58 -57.45
CA GLN A 42 19.67 -1.18 -56.91
C GLN A 42 19.81 -0.03 -55.93
N ILE A 43 18.92 0.96 -56.02
CA ILE A 43 18.81 2.05 -55.05
C ILE A 43 17.38 2.11 -54.54
N PHE A 44 17.23 2.26 -53.22
CA PHE A 44 15.94 2.30 -52.52
C PHE A 44 16.07 3.05 -51.19
N PHE A 45 14.94 3.41 -50.59
CA PHE A 45 14.88 3.98 -49.25
C PHE A 45 14.90 2.90 -48.17
N ASP A 46 15.66 3.12 -47.09
CA ASP A 46 15.67 2.25 -45.91
C ASP A 46 15.98 3.07 -44.65
N PRO A 47 14.99 3.37 -43.79
CA PRO A 47 13.58 2.93 -43.87
C PRO A 47 12.79 3.65 -44.97
N GLY A 48 11.65 3.07 -45.37
CA GLY A 48 10.71 3.65 -46.35
C GLY A 48 9.63 4.55 -45.75
N HIS A 49 9.51 4.60 -44.42
CA HIS A 49 8.57 5.46 -43.70
C HIS A 49 9.30 6.15 -42.55
N TYR A 50 9.11 7.45 -42.45
CA TYR A 50 9.60 8.30 -41.38
C TYR A 50 8.43 8.96 -40.67
N THR A 51 8.53 9.10 -39.35
CA THR A 51 7.60 9.85 -38.52
C THR A 51 8.42 10.85 -37.73
N VAL A 52 8.08 12.13 -37.86
CA VAL A 52 8.81 13.24 -37.24
C VAL A 52 7.82 14.19 -36.59
N LEU A 53 8.26 14.88 -35.53
CA LEU A 53 7.53 16.03 -35.00
C LEU A 53 7.77 17.23 -35.91
N GLU A 54 6.82 18.13 -35.98
CA GLU A 54 6.91 19.38 -36.74
C GLU A 54 8.14 20.22 -36.31
N ASN A 55 8.35 20.35 -35.00
CA ASN A 55 9.47 21.06 -34.38
C ASN A 55 10.88 20.43 -34.57
N ILE A 56 11.04 19.37 -35.37
CA ILE A 56 12.34 18.71 -35.60
C ILE A 56 13.33 19.60 -36.36
N GLY A 57 12.83 20.57 -37.13
CA GLY A 57 13.60 21.45 -38.00
C GLY A 57 14.17 20.75 -39.23
N THR A 58 15.19 19.89 -39.11
CA THR A 58 15.77 19.19 -40.28
C THR A 58 15.97 17.70 -40.00
N MET A 59 15.47 16.87 -40.91
CA MET A 59 15.58 15.42 -40.87
C MET A 59 16.44 14.87 -42.02
N GLN A 60 16.97 13.65 -41.84
CA GLN A 60 17.77 12.97 -42.86
C GLN A 60 17.04 11.72 -43.36
N VAL A 61 16.81 11.64 -44.66
CA VAL A 61 16.21 10.49 -45.34
C VAL A 61 17.31 9.65 -45.96
N LEU A 62 17.41 8.38 -45.57
CA LEU A 62 18.49 7.48 -45.95
C LEU A 62 18.17 6.69 -47.23
N LEU A 63 19.10 6.73 -48.19
CA LEU A 63 19.10 5.90 -49.38
C LEU A 63 20.18 4.84 -49.26
N LYS A 64 19.85 3.61 -49.64
CA LYS A 64 20.79 2.50 -49.72
C LYS A 64 20.99 2.04 -51.15
N ARG A 65 22.24 1.71 -51.45
CA ARG A 65 22.70 1.10 -52.70
C ARG A 65 23.03 -0.37 -52.43
N SER A 66 22.35 -1.27 -53.14
CA SER A 66 22.58 -2.72 -53.10
C SER A 66 23.00 -3.24 -54.47
N GLY A 67 23.68 -4.40 -54.49
CA GLY A 67 24.32 -4.98 -55.67
C GLY A 67 25.85 -4.89 -55.61
N PRO A 68 26.55 -5.36 -56.65
CA PRO A 68 28.02 -5.40 -56.64
C PRO A 68 28.61 -4.00 -56.63
N LEU A 69 29.35 -3.68 -55.57
CA LEU A 69 30.15 -2.46 -55.45
C LEU A 69 31.45 -2.63 -56.24
N ILE A 70 31.39 -2.35 -57.54
CA ILE A 70 32.55 -2.46 -58.42
C ILE A 70 33.36 -1.17 -58.36
N GLU A 71 34.69 -1.29 -58.37
CA GLU A 71 35.62 -0.16 -58.36
C GLU A 71 35.32 0.85 -59.48
N ASN A 72 35.50 2.14 -59.19
CA ASN A 72 35.26 3.27 -60.09
C ASN A 72 33.82 3.41 -60.65
N THR A 73 32.82 2.86 -59.96
CA THR A 73 31.41 2.93 -60.38
C THR A 73 30.61 3.93 -59.55
N PHE A 74 30.07 4.94 -60.22
CA PHE A 74 29.20 5.97 -59.64
C PHE A 74 27.73 5.62 -59.92
N ALA A 75 26.85 5.99 -59.00
CA ALA A 75 25.40 5.91 -59.22
C ALA A 75 24.76 7.27 -58.96
N GLU A 76 24.07 7.80 -59.97
CA GLU A 76 23.34 9.06 -59.91
C GLU A 76 21.85 8.76 -59.88
N VAL A 77 21.13 9.34 -58.92
CA VAL A 77 19.67 9.23 -58.80
C VAL A 77 19.08 10.62 -58.58
N GLU A 78 17.97 10.90 -59.25
CA GLU A 78 17.22 12.15 -59.06
C GLU A 78 16.14 11.92 -58.00
N PHE A 79 15.95 12.90 -57.12
CA PHE A 79 14.90 12.87 -56.11
C PHE A 79 14.13 14.17 -56.12
N TYR A 80 12.84 14.09 -55.80
CA TYR A 80 11.99 15.26 -55.58
C TYR A 80 10.91 14.93 -54.55
N SER A 81 10.52 15.94 -53.78
CA SER A 81 9.38 15.85 -52.88
C SER A 81 8.07 16.05 -53.64
N LYS A 82 7.01 15.44 -53.12
CA LYS A 82 5.67 15.52 -53.66
C LYS A 82 4.68 15.60 -52.51
N ASP A 83 3.78 16.56 -52.62
CA ASP A 83 2.74 16.83 -51.62
C ASP A 83 1.82 15.61 -51.45
N GLY A 84 1.42 15.38 -50.21
CA GLY A 84 0.41 14.40 -49.83
C GLY A 84 -0.81 15.12 -49.27
N THR A 85 -1.01 15.04 -47.96
CA THR A 85 -1.85 16.00 -47.23
C THR A 85 -1.05 17.23 -46.83
N ALA A 86 0.25 17.05 -46.52
CA ALA A 86 1.19 18.14 -46.29
C ALA A 86 1.56 18.85 -47.60
N SER A 87 1.52 20.17 -47.56
CA SER A 87 1.74 21.15 -48.62
C SER A 87 3.13 21.78 -48.53
N ALA A 88 3.84 21.83 -49.66
CA ALA A 88 5.14 22.49 -49.74
C ALA A 88 5.07 23.99 -49.42
N HIS A 89 6.02 24.46 -48.60
CA HIS A 89 6.17 25.82 -48.05
C HIS A 89 5.20 26.19 -46.93
N GLU A 90 4.22 25.34 -46.61
CA GLU A 90 3.41 25.45 -45.41
C GLU A 90 4.04 24.53 -44.34
N ASP A 91 4.13 23.22 -44.58
CA ASP A 91 4.58 22.26 -43.54
C ASP A 91 6.02 21.75 -43.77
N TYR A 92 6.53 21.87 -44.99
CA TYR A 92 7.90 21.47 -45.31
C TYR A 92 8.50 22.26 -46.47
N ILE A 93 9.83 22.38 -46.50
CA ILE A 93 10.54 23.02 -47.62
C ILE A 93 10.72 21.98 -48.74
N PRO A 94 10.23 22.22 -49.97
CA PRO A 94 10.33 21.24 -51.04
C PRO A 94 11.77 20.97 -51.43
N VAL A 95 12.11 19.69 -51.57
CA VAL A 95 13.44 19.22 -51.92
C VAL A 95 13.45 18.64 -53.32
N MET A 96 14.38 19.07 -54.16
CA MET A 96 14.65 18.44 -55.45
C MET A 96 16.13 18.50 -55.77
N GLY A 97 16.66 17.44 -56.36
CA GLY A 97 18.08 17.41 -56.68
C GLY A 97 18.56 16.07 -57.23
N LYS A 98 19.88 15.99 -57.37
CA LYS A 98 20.58 14.78 -57.80
C LYS A 98 21.50 14.31 -56.68
N LEU A 99 21.45 13.03 -56.39
CA LEU A 99 22.31 12.39 -55.41
C LEU A 99 23.27 11.43 -56.11
N VAL A 100 24.56 11.58 -55.82
CA VAL A 100 25.64 10.78 -56.43
C VAL A 100 26.28 9.90 -55.36
N PHE A 101 26.22 8.59 -55.54
CA PHE A 101 26.98 7.62 -54.76
C PHE A 101 28.39 7.50 -55.32
N LEU A 102 29.38 7.78 -54.48
CA LEU A 102 30.80 7.58 -54.80
C LEU A 102 31.16 6.09 -54.91
N PRO A 103 32.29 5.74 -55.53
CA PRO A 103 32.77 4.36 -55.57
C PRO A 103 32.93 3.80 -54.14
N GLY A 104 32.34 2.62 -53.90
CA GLY A 104 32.34 1.98 -52.57
C GLY A 104 31.33 2.55 -51.57
N GLN A 105 30.62 3.63 -51.90
CA GLN A 105 29.58 4.19 -51.04
C GLN A 105 28.28 3.38 -51.18
N SER A 106 27.82 2.80 -50.08
CA SER A 106 26.57 2.03 -49.99
C SER A 106 25.40 2.85 -49.47
N GLU A 107 25.63 4.01 -48.85
CA GLU A 107 24.60 4.80 -48.17
C GLU A 107 24.79 6.30 -48.44
N ALA A 108 23.69 7.02 -48.60
CA ALA A 108 23.68 8.47 -48.75
C ALA A 108 22.39 9.06 -48.17
N THR A 109 22.42 10.32 -47.74
CA THR A 109 21.29 10.97 -47.08
C THR A 109 20.79 12.19 -47.85
N ILE A 110 19.48 12.42 -47.78
CA ILE A 110 18.80 13.64 -48.24
C ILE A 110 18.37 14.42 -47.01
N ASN A 111 18.75 15.69 -46.91
CA ASN A 111 18.29 16.58 -45.84
C ASN A 111 16.96 17.22 -46.24
N VAL A 112 15.97 17.14 -45.36
CA VAL A 112 14.64 17.72 -45.55
C VAL A 112 14.34 18.61 -44.37
N THR A 113 13.89 19.84 -44.62
CA THR A 113 13.54 20.80 -43.58
C THR A 113 12.03 20.80 -43.41
N ILE A 114 11.58 20.57 -42.18
CA ILE A 114 10.19 20.67 -41.74
C ILE A 114 9.98 22.10 -41.21
N ILE A 115 8.86 22.70 -41.56
CA ILE A 115 8.48 24.04 -41.11
C ILE A 115 7.69 23.85 -39.82
N ASP A 116 7.99 24.69 -38.83
CA ASP A 116 7.41 24.67 -37.48
C ASP A 116 6.60 25.96 -37.33
N ASP A 117 5.30 25.83 -37.08
CA ASP A 117 4.43 26.96 -36.76
C ASP A 117 3.79 26.90 -35.36
N ASP A 118 2.64 27.54 -35.17
CA ASP A 118 1.96 27.67 -33.88
C ASP A 118 0.47 27.25 -33.98
N VAL A 119 0.07 26.65 -35.10
CA VAL A 119 -1.29 26.39 -35.51
C VAL A 119 -1.53 24.89 -35.47
N PHE A 120 -2.46 24.45 -34.63
CA PHE A 120 -2.84 23.04 -34.59
C PHE A 120 -3.38 22.54 -35.94
N GLU A 121 -2.72 21.52 -36.47
CA GLU A 121 -3.03 20.76 -37.66
C GLU A 121 -3.26 19.27 -37.36
N GLU A 122 -3.83 18.52 -38.31
CA GLU A 122 -3.95 17.05 -38.16
C GLU A 122 -2.64 16.37 -38.57
N ASP A 123 -2.45 15.07 -38.27
CA ASP A 123 -1.25 14.36 -38.73
C ASP A 123 -1.19 14.36 -40.27
N GLU A 124 -0.15 15.00 -40.82
CA GLU A 124 0.00 15.16 -42.26
C GLU A 124 1.16 14.34 -42.83
N HIS A 125 1.18 14.16 -44.14
CA HIS A 125 2.27 13.43 -44.79
C HIS A 125 2.59 13.97 -46.18
N PHE A 126 3.86 13.82 -46.56
CA PHE A 126 4.35 14.05 -47.91
C PHE A 126 5.28 12.91 -48.34
N TYR A 127 5.66 12.93 -49.61
CA TYR A 127 6.44 11.86 -50.23
C TYR A 127 7.75 12.38 -50.80
N ILE A 128 8.77 11.52 -50.83
CA ILE A 128 9.99 11.73 -51.63
C ILE A 128 10.10 10.58 -52.61
N GLU A 129 10.10 10.89 -53.90
CA GLU A 129 10.15 9.90 -54.98
C GLU A 129 11.53 9.90 -55.65
N LEU A 130 12.08 8.71 -55.92
CA LEU A 130 13.30 8.53 -56.71
C LEU A 130 12.95 8.34 -58.19
N LYS A 131 13.71 9.01 -59.07
CA LYS A 131 13.62 8.88 -60.52
C LYS A 131 15.00 8.81 -61.17
N ASN A 132 15.03 8.36 -62.42
CA ASN A 132 16.17 8.45 -63.32
C ASN A 132 17.49 7.94 -62.70
N LEU A 133 17.48 6.68 -62.24
CA LEU A 133 18.70 6.01 -61.79
C LEU A 133 19.63 5.74 -62.99
N ILE A 134 20.85 6.25 -62.92
CA ILE A 134 21.91 6.00 -63.90
C ILE A 134 23.16 5.53 -63.15
N VAL A 135 23.71 4.40 -63.56
CA VAL A 135 24.96 3.87 -63.01
C VAL A 135 26.01 3.83 -64.11
N TYR A 136 27.15 4.48 -63.86
CA TYR A 136 28.23 4.55 -64.83
C TYR A 136 29.60 4.28 -64.20
N ARG A 137 30.49 3.66 -64.98
CA ARG A 137 31.92 3.52 -64.63
C ARG A 137 32.77 4.48 -65.44
N VAL A 138 33.76 5.07 -64.78
CA VAL A 138 34.80 5.86 -65.44
C VAL A 138 36.01 4.96 -65.73
N VAL A 139 36.36 4.80 -67.01
CA VAL A 139 37.51 3.98 -67.44
C VAL A 139 38.55 4.90 -68.11
N GLY A 140 39.75 5.00 -67.51
CA GLY A 140 40.90 5.75 -68.05
C GLY A 140 41.01 7.22 -67.61
N GLU A 141 42.21 7.83 -67.79
CA GLU A 141 42.54 9.21 -67.37
C GLU A 141 41.81 10.33 -68.15
N LYS A 142 40.95 10.00 -69.13
CA LYS A 142 40.16 10.97 -69.91
C LYS A 142 38.69 10.58 -69.91
N LEU A 143 37.85 11.47 -69.37
CA LEU A 143 36.37 11.47 -69.29
C LEU A 143 35.66 11.29 -70.65
N LYS A 144 35.87 10.18 -71.39
CA LYS A 144 35.27 9.98 -72.73
C LYS A 144 34.57 8.63 -72.96
N SER A 145 34.68 7.67 -72.06
CA SER A 145 33.88 6.43 -72.13
C SER A 145 33.19 6.18 -70.79
N GLN A 146 31.88 6.45 -70.74
CA GLN A 146 31.00 6.02 -69.67
C GLN A 146 30.38 4.68 -70.06
N GLU A 147 30.75 3.61 -69.36
CA GLU A 147 30.03 2.33 -69.47
C GLU A 147 28.81 2.39 -68.55
N ILE A 148 27.61 2.28 -69.13
CA ILE A 148 26.35 2.27 -68.39
C ILE A 148 26.09 0.84 -67.89
N PHE A 149 25.90 0.69 -66.59
CA PHE A 149 25.57 -0.59 -65.97
C PHE A 149 24.05 -0.79 -65.89
N PRO A 150 23.56 -2.03 -66.00
CA PRO A 150 22.17 -2.33 -65.74
C PRO A 150 21.83 -1.93 -64.30
N SER A 151 20.84 -1.06 -64.14
CA SER A 151 20.41 -0.53 -62.85
C SER A 151 18.89 -0.46 -62.77
N GLN A 152 18.36 -0.59 -61.56
CA GLN A 152 16.92 -0.59 -61.31
C GLN A 152 16.62 0.07 -59.95
N LEU A 153 15.60 0.91 -59.88
CA LEU A 153 15.07 1.36 -58.59
C LEU A 153 14.39 0.18 -57.89
N ALA A 154 14.82 -0.12 -56.67
CA ALA A 154 14.21 -1.17 -55.85
C ALA A 154 13.11 -0.57 -54.95
N ASN A 155 12.22 -1.43 -54.46
CA ASN A 155 11.17 -1.02 -53.54
C ASN A 155 11.71 -0.94 -52.11
N PRO A 156 11.38 0.11 -51.33
CA PRO A 156 10.55 1.26 -51.71
C PRO A 156 11.34 2.34 -52.48
N SER A 157 10.84 2.74 -53.66
CA SER A 157 11.38 3.86 -54.44
C SER A 157 10.75 5.21 -54.05
N THR A 158 9.80 5.19 -53.13
CA THR A 158 9.14 6.35 -52.53
C THR A 158 9.23 6.23 -51.02
N ALA A 159 9.69 7.27 -50.34
CA ALA A 159 9.64 7.39 -48.89
C ALA A 159 8.41 8.21 -48.49
N THR A 160 7.69 7.77 -47.46
CA THR A 160 6.61 8.52 -46.83
C THR A 160 7.11 9.19 -45.56
N ILE A 161 6.93 10.49 -45.44
CA ILE A 161 7.27 11.27 -44.24
C ILE A 161 5.96 11.71 -43.62
N MET A 162 5.72 11.31 -42.38
CA MET A 162 4.58 11.73 -41.58
C MET A 162 5.05 12.80 -40.59
N ILE A 163 4.39 13.95 -40.62
CA ILE A 163 4.58 15.08 -39.74
C ILE A 163 3.51 14.98 -38.65
N LEU A 164 3.96 14.94 -37.40
CA LEU A 164 3.10 14.96 -36.23
C LEU A 164 3.12 16.37 -35.65
N ASP A 165 1.95 16.98 -35.58
CA ASP A 165 1.70 18.29 -34.96
C ASP A 165 1.98 18.23 -33.44
N ASP A 166 2.62 19.27 -32.89
CA ASP A 166 2.79 19.46 -31.45
C ASP A 166 2.09 20.71 -30.86
N ASP A 167 1.27 21.38 -31.69
CA ASP A 167 0.54 22.60 -31.37
C ASP A 167 -0.85 22.38 -30.79
N HIS A 168 -1.24 21.13 -30.54
CA HIS A 168 -2.48 20.86 -29.85
C HIS A 168 -2.49 21.54 -28.45
N PRO A 169 -3.58 22.22 -28.04
CA PRO A 169 -3.67 22.87 -26.73
C PRO A 169 -3.69 21.89 -25.54
N GLY A 170 -3.66 20.59 -25.82
CA GLY A 170 -3.47 19.52 -24.84
C GLY A 170 -4.76 18.85 -24.39
N VAL A 171 -4.60 17.60 -23.97
CA VAL A 171 -5.63 16.76 -23.34
C VAL A 171 -5.28 16.60 -21.87
N PHE A 172 -6.22 16.97 -21.00
CA PHE A 172 -6.03 16.99 -19.55
C PHE A 172 -6.59 15.72 -18.91
N HIS A 173 -5.82 15.12 -18.01
CA HIS A 173 -6.24 13.91 -17.30
C HIS A 173 -5.48 13.70 -15.99
N PHE A 174 -6.04 12.86 -15.12
CA PHE A 174 -5.32 12.31 -13.97
C PHE A 174 -4.41 11.15 -14.39
N GLY A 175 -3.36 10.89 -13.62
CA GLY A 175 -2.48 9.72 -13.83
C GLY A 175 -3.12 8.40 -13.43
N PHE A 176 -4.06 8.43 -12.48
CA PHE A 176 -4.76 7.28 -11.92
C PHE A 176 -6.26 7.57 -11.79
N SER A 177 -7.10 6.53 -11.81
CA SER A 177 -8.54 6.65 -11.56
C SER A 177 -8.90 6.63 -10.08
N SER A 178 -8.06 6.02 -9.25
CA SER A 178 -8.19 6.06 -7.79
C SER A 178 -6.83 6.05 -7.10
N ILE A 179 -6.76 6.75 -5.96
CA ILE A 179 -5.58 6.81 -5.09
C ILE A 179 -6.03 6.51 -3.67
N THR A 180 -5.22 5.73 -2.95
CA THR A 180 -5.44 5.44 -1.54
C THR A 180 -4.39 6.16 -0.71
N VAL A 181 -4.82 6.95 0.27
CA VAL A 181 -3.93 7.70 1.17
C VAL A 181 -4.29 7.49 2.63
N PRO A 182 -3.31 7.52 3.56
CA PRO A 182 -3.61 7.53 4.99
C PRO A 182 -4.18 8.89 5.41
N GLU A 183 -5.06 8.90 6.41
CA GLU A 183 -5.60 10.13 7.04
C GLU A 183 -4.50 11.04 7.61
N THR A 184 -3.36 10.47 8.01
CA THR A 184 -2.21 11.18 8.59
C THR A 184 -1.38 12.00 7.59
N ILE A 185 -1.71 11.95 6.29
CA ILE A 185 -0.94 12.64 5.24
C ILE A 185 -0.96 14.17 5.39
N GLY A 186 -2.04 14.72 5.97
CA GLY A 186 -2.24 16.15 6.16
C GLY A 186 -2.50 16.91 4.85
N MET A 187 -1.51 17.01 3.96
CA MET A 187 -1.65 17.66 2.64
C MET A 187 -1.45 16.63 1.53
N LEU A 188 -2.52 16.34 0.80
CA LEU A 188 -2.53 15.47 -0.37
C LEU A 188 -2.26 16.27 -1.64
N GLU A 189 -1.18 15.95 -2.35
CA GLU A 189 -0.84 16.54 -3.64
C GLU A 189 -1.21 15.59 -4.79
N ILE A 190 -2.04 16.08 -5.73
CA ILE A 190 -2.55 15.30 -6.86
C ILE A 190 -2.13 15.98 -8.15
N LYS A 191 -1.38 15.26 -8.98
CA LYS A 191 -0.92 15.76 -10.28
C LYS A 191 -1.98 15.57 -11.36
N VAL A 192 -2.18 16.63 -12.14
CA VAL A 192 -2.94 16.64 -13.39
C VAL A 192 -1.94 16.77 -14.54
N TYR A 193 -2.08 15.91 -15.53
CA TYR A 193 -1.21 15.85 -16.70
C TYR A 193 -1.90 16.44 -17.92
N ARG A 194 -1.11 17.13 -18.75
CA ARG A 194 -1.44 17.65 -20.07
C ARG A 194 -0.63 16.87 -21.10
N SER A 195 -1.32 16.12 -21.96
CA SER A 195 -0.72 15.26 -22.99
C SER A 195 -1.19 15.68 -24.39
N THR A 196 -0.63 15.08 -25.45
CA THR A 196 -0.94 15.33 -26.88
C THR A 196 -0.59 16.74 -27.40
N GLY A 197 -0.12 17.64 -26.54
CA GLY A 197 0.37 18.97 -26.90
C GLY A 197 0.39 19.90 -25.69
N THR A 198 1.23 20.94 -25.75
CA THR A 198 1.46 21.88 -24.63
C THR A 198 1.25 23.34 -25.01
N ARG A 199 0.66 23.59 -26.18
CA ARG A 199 0.57 24.93 -26.76
C ARG A 199 -0.50 25.80 -26.13
N GLY A 200 -0.16 27.04 -25.83
CA GLY A 200 -1.07 28.05 -25.30
C GLY A 200 -1.35 27.93 -23.79
N HIS A 201 -1.95 28.99 -23.25
CA HIS A 201 -2.31 29.13 -21.84
C HIS A 201 -3.74 28.63 -21.59
N VAL A 202 -3.87 27.56 -20.80
CA VAL A 202 -5.15 26.90 -20.51
C VAL A 202 -5.49 27.01 -19.02
N LYS A 203 -6.72 27.42 -18.74
CA LYS A 203 -7.31 27.41 -17.39
C LYS A 203 -8.20 26.18 -17.23
N LEU A 204 -7.93 25.36 -16.23
CA LEU A 204 -8.65 24.13 -15.95
C LEU A 204 -9.33 24.22 -14.56
N PRO A 205 -10.65 24.46 -14.49
CA PRO A 205 -11.37 24.48 -13.23
C PRO A 205 -11.47 23.08 -12.62
N PHE A 206 -11.44 23.00 -11.30
CA PHE A 206 -11.62 21.75 -10.56
C PHE A 206 -12.41 21.99 -9.25
N LYS A 207 -13.00 20.92 -8.72
CA LYS A 207 -13.69 20.93 -7.42
C LYS A 207 -13.58 19.58 -6.72
N THR A 208 -13.67 19.59 -5.40
CA THR A 208 -13.97 18.40 -4.61
C THR A 208 -15.46 18.07 -4.64
N VAL A 209 -15.78 16.78 -4.66
CA VAL A 209 -17.14 16.26 -4.60
C VAL A 209 -17.20 15.18 -3.51
N GLN A 210 -18.08 15.41 -2.54
CA GLN A 210 -18.32 14.48 -1.45
C GLN A 210 -18.90 13.15 -1.95
N ASN A 211 -18.47 12.04 -1.35
CA ASN A 211 -19.05 10.72 -1.55
C ASN A 211 -19.37 10.09 -0.20
N THR A 212 -18.50 9.23 0.33
CA THR A 212 -18.63 8.69 1.69
C THR A 212 -17.87 9.52 2.72
N ALA A 213 -16.80 10.20 2.29
CA ALA A 213 -16.15 11.27 3.06
C ALA A 213 -16.94 12.58 2.95
N VAL A 214 -17.09 13.27 4.08
CA VAL A 214 -17.77 14.55 4.27
C VAL A 214 -16.73 15.68 4.25
N GLY A 215 -16.99 16.70 3.43
CA GLY A 215 -16.17 17.89 3.34
C GLY A 215 -16.42 18.88 4.49
N GLY A 216 -16.06 20.15 4.29
CA GLY A 216 -16.24 21.20 5.29
C GLY A 216 -15.28 21.13 6.49
N GLY A 217 -14.18 20.37 6.36
CA GLY A 217 -13.19 20.19 7.41
C GLY A 217 -13.51 19.05 8.39
N GLN A 218 -14.43 18.14 8.04
CA GLN A 218 -14.63 16.89 8.77
C GLN A 218 -13.59 15.84 8.35
N ASP A 219 -13.66 15.33 7.12
CA ASP A 219 -12.69 14.35 6.60
C ASP A 219 -11.65 15.01 5.66
N PHE A 220 -12.08 16.05 4.95
CA PHE A 220 -11.22 16.87 4.10
C PHE A 220 -11.75 18.30 4.03
N GLU A 221 -10.88 19.25 3.69
CA GLU A 221 -11.28 20.63 3.40
C GLU A 221 -11.74 20.74 1.94
N ASP A 222 -12.97 21.22 1.72
CA ASP A 222 -13.49 21.43 0.38
C ASP A 222 -12.68 22.48 -0.36
N ILE A 223 -12.19 22.14 -1.55
CA ILE A 223 -11.47 23.06 -2.40
C ILE A 223 -12.16 23.18 -3.76
N THR A 224 -12.23 24.42 -4.23
CA THR A 224 -12.64 24.76 -5.59
C THR A 224 -11.62 25.74 -6.13
N GLY A 225 -11.19 25.55 -7.36
CA GLY A 225 -10.09 26.33 -7.90
C GLY A 225 -9.96 26.18 -9.40
N VAL A 226 -8.93 26.82 -9.93
CA VAL A 226 -8.57 26.77 -11.34
C VAL A 226 -7.06 26.55 -11.41
N LEU A 227 -6.66 25.49 -12.13
CA LEU A 227 -5.27 25.26 -12.48
C LEU A 227 -4.93 26.10 -13.72
N ASP A 228 -3.83 26.84 -13.64
CA ASP A 228 -3.31 27.63 -14.75
C ASP A 228 -2.12 26.87 -15.38
N PHE A 229 -2.29 26.39 -16.61
CA PHE A 229 -1.25 25.73 -17.40
C PHE A 229 -0.68 26.72 -18.41
N TYR A 230 0.57 27.13 -18.21
CA TYR A 230 1.28 28.00 -19.16
C TYR A 230 1.73 27.22 -20.41
N ASN A 231 2.27 27.93 -21.40
CA ASN A 231 2.89 27.32 -22.58
C ASN A 231 3.97 26.33 -22.13
N ASP A 232 4.06 25.18 -22.79
CA ASP A 232 5.07 24.12 -22.54
C ASP A 232 4.96 23.44 -21.17
N GLN A 233 3.95 23.78 -20.37
CA GLN A 233 3.71 23.15 -19.08
C GLN A 233 2.90 21.85 -19.25
N THR A 234 3.48 20.73 -18.81
CA THR A 234 2.90 19.37 -18.94
C THR A 234 2.19 18.88 -17.68
N GLU A 235 2.50 19.42 -16.50
CA GLU A 235 1.89 19.02 -15.23
C GLU A 235 1.59 20.20 -14.30
N ALA A 236 0.53 20.05 -13.50
CA ALA A 236 0.19 20.94 -12.40
C ALA A 236 -0.38 20.14 -11.22
N SER A 237 -0.21 20.61 -9.99
CA SER A 237 -0.63 19.89 -8.79
C SER A 237 -1.81 20.56 -8.09
N ILE A 238 -2.75 19.77 -7.62
CA ILE A 238 -3.85 20.15 -6.74
C ILE A 238 -3.49 19.73 -5.31
N SER A 239 -3.54 20.64 -4.35
CA SER A 239 -3.29 20.35 -2.94
C SER A 239 -4.59 20.37 -2.13
N VAL A 240 -4.98 19.22 -1.59
CA VAL A 240 -6.16 19.07 -0.70
C VAL A 240 -5.68 18.79 0.72
N ARG A 241 -6.28 19.43 1.72
CA ARG A 241 -6.01 19.10 3.12
C ARG A 241 -6.92 17.95 3.57
N ILE A 242 -6.30 16.86 4.02
CA ILE A 242 -6.96 15.72 4.66
C ILE A 242 -6.91 15.94 6.17
N VAL A 243 -8.05 15.76 6.83
CA VAL A 243 -8.19 15.95 8.28
C VAL A 243 -8.01 14.59 8.95
N ASP A 244 -7.12 14.55 9.93
CA ASP A 244 -6.92 13.40 10.81
C ASP A 244 -7.89 13.54 11.99
N ASP A 245 -8.94 12.72 11.99
CA ASP A 245 -9.91 12.67 13.08
C ASP A 245 -9.62 11.50 14.03
N THR A 246 -10.16 11.57 15.25
CA THR A 246 -9.93 10.54 16.27
C THR A 246 -11.01 9.45 16.27
N GLU A 247 -11.94 9.47 15.32
CA GLU A 247 -13.06 8.53 15.29
C GLU A 247 -12.68 7.28 14.49
N TYR A 248 -13.00 6.11 15.05
CA TYR A 248 -12.74 4.86 14.34
C TYR A 248 -13.78 4.68 13.23
N GLU A 249 -13.34 4.82 11.98
CA GLU A 249 -14.22 4.76 10.82
C GLU A 249 -13.75 3.76 9.74
N LYS A 250 -14.71 3.33 8.90
CA LYS A 250 -14.38 2.51 7.73
C LYS A 250 -13.73 3.39 6.65
N ASN A 251 -13.01 2.77 5.72
CA ASN A 251 -12.47 3.46 4.54
C ASN A 251 -13.51 4.39 3.91
N LYS A 252 -13.22 5.69 3.89
CA LYS A 252 -14.03 6.72 3.26
C LYS A 252 -13.42 7.13 1.93
N SER A 253 -14.25 7.66 1.03
CA SER A 253 -13.81 8.18 -0.25
C SER A 253 -14.51 9.47 -0.64
N PHE A 254 -13.81 10.31 -1.38
CA PHE A 254 -14.35 11.50 -2.07
C PHE A 254 -13.77 11.57 -3.48
N PHE A 255 -14.34 12.42 -4.32
CA PHE A 255 -13.88 12.62 -5.70
C PHE A 255 -13.30 14.01 -5.91
N ILE A 256 -12.35 14.13 -6.82
CA ILE A 256 -12.00 15.42 -7.45
C ILE A 256 -12.42 15.35 -8.90
N GLU A 257 -13.15 16.37 -9.34
CA GLU A 257 -13.69 16.47 -10.69
C GLU A 257 -13.05 17.65 -11.41
N LEU A 258 -12.51 17.39 -12.61
CA LEU A 258 -12.03 18.41 -13.55
C LEU A 258 -13.21 18.91 -14.40
N GLY A 259 -13.31 20.23 -14.54
CA GLY A 259 -14.25 20.89 -15.43
C GLY A 259 -13.65 21.20 -16.80
N GLU A 260 -14.49 21.73 -17.71
CA GLU A 260 -14.09 22.03 -19.09
C GLU A 260 -12.88 23.00 -19.13
N PRO A 261 -11.76 22.63 -19.78
CA PRO A 261 -10.62 23.51 -19.94
C PRO A 261 -10.94 24.67 -20.88
N VAL A 262 -10.43 25.86 -20.56
CA VAL A 262 -10.67 27.08 -21.32
C VAL A 262 -9.34 27.72 -21.71
N LEU A 263 -9.12 27.87 -23.02
CA LEU A 263 -7.99 28.62 -23.56
C LEU A 263 -8.16 30.12 -23.26
N VAL A 264 -7.13 30.75 -22.70
CA VAL A 264 -7.22 32.13 -22.18
C VAL A 264 -7.41 33.18 -23.26
N GLU A 265 -6.92 32.96 -24.48
CA GLU A 265 -7.10 33.90 -25.59
C GLU A 265 -8.58 34.15 -25.94
N LYS A 266 -9.46 33.15 -25.74
CA LYS A 266 -10.92 33.31 -25.89
C LYS A 266 -11.57 34.13 -24.78
N LEU A 267 -10.92 34.30 -23.62
CA LEU A 267 -11.43 35.12 -22.51
C LEU A 267 -11.23 36.62 -22.76
N ALA A 268 -10.23 37.01 -23.56
CA ALA A 268 -9.99 38.42 -23.91
C ALA A 268 -11.16 39.04 -24.70
N GLY A 269 -11.98 38.24 -25.39
CA GLY A 269 -13.18 38.69 -26.10
C GLY A 269 -14.46 38.78 -25.26
N ARG A 270 -14.47 38.24 -24.03
CA ARG A 270 -15.64 38.30 -23.12
C ARG A 270 -15.35 39.28 -21.98
N LYS A 271 -16.13 40.36 -21.90
CA LYS A 271 -16.12 41.29 -20.76
C LYS A 271 -16.60 40.57 -19.49
N SER A 272 -15.73 39.80 -18.81
CA SER A 272 -15.75 39.50 -17.36
C SER A 272 -14.65 38.47 -17.01
N SER A 273 -13.39 38.91 -17.04
CA SER A 273 -12.21 38.08 -16.78
C SER A 273 -11.91 37.97 -15.28
N ASN A 274 -12.81 37.35 -14.51
CA ASN A 274 -12.53 36.96 -13.13
C ASN A 274 -12.56 35.42 -13.00
N PRO A 275 -11.54 34.79 -12.39
CA PRO A 275 -11.52 33.35 -12.11
C PRO A 275 -12.78 32.86 -11.39
N LEU A 276 -13.37 33.72 -10.56
CA LEU A 276 -14.62 33.47 -9.83
C LEU A 276 -15.82 33.18 -10.76
N ASN A 277 -15.90 33.79 -11.94
CA ASN A 277 -17.02 33.57 -12.86
C ASN A 277 -16.93 32.19 -13.55
N LEU A 278 -15.71 31.72 -13.83
CA LEU A 278 -15.47 30.37 -14.36
C LEU A 278 -15.89 29.30 -13.34
N ILE A 279 -15.59 29.53 -12.06
CA ILE A 279 -16.02 28.66 -10.96
C ILE A 279 -17.54 28.70 -10.78
N GLU A 280 -18.17 29.88 -10.84
CA GLU A 280 -19.63 30.01 -10.76
C GLU A 280 -20.37 29.34 -11.93
N ASP A 281 -19.89 29.51 -13.17
CA ASP A 281 -20.47 28.87 -14.35
C ASP A 281 -20.33 27.34 -14.29
N PHE A 282 -19.19 26.85 -13.80
CA PHE A 282 -18.97 25.43 -13.55
C PHE A 282 -19.95 24.89 -12.50
N GLY A 283 -20.07 25.57 -11.35
CA GLY A 283 -21.03 25.21 -10.29
C GLY A 283 -22.49 25.19 -10.76
N ARG A 284 -22.91 26.16 -11.59
CA ARG A 284 -24.27 26.23 -12.15
C ARG A 284 -24.60 25.06 -13.08
N ARG A 285 -23.70 24.68 -14.00
CA ARG A 285 -23.95 23.58 -14.95
C ARG A 285 -24.18 22.22 -14.27
N LEU A 286 -23.49 21.97 -13.16
CA LEU A 286 -23.63 20.75 -12.36
C LEU A 286 -24.97 20.69 -11.60
N SER A 287 -25.46 21.83 -11.11
CA SER A 287 -26.78 21.91 -10.47
C SER A 287 -27.93 21.67 -11.46
N PHE A 288 -27.73 21.98 -12.74
CA PHE A 288 -28.71 21.79 -13.81
C PHE A 288 -28.78 20.33 -14.28
N SER A 289 -27.62 19.65 -14.35
CA SER A 289 -27.54 18.22 -14.71
C SER A 289 -28.29 17.31 -13.72
N ARG A 290 -28.38 17.71 -12.44
CA ARG A 290 -29.07 16.93 -11.39
C ARG A 290 -30.59 17.11 -11.36
N ARG A 291 -31.17 18.04 -12.14
CA ARG A 291 -32.62 18.36 -12.08
C ARG A 291 -33.45 18.01 -13.31
N ASN A 292 -32.87 17.68 -14.46
CA ASN A 292 -33.66 17.41 -15.68
C ASN A 292 -33.32 16.07 -16.35
N SER A 293 -33.78 14.98 -15.74
CA SER A 293 -34.16 13.77 -16.49
C SER A 293 -35.64 13.88 -16.88
N LYS A 294 -35.98 14.82 -17.76
CA LYS A 294 -37.18 14.83 -18.64
C LYS A 294 -37.28 16.15 -19.40
N SER A 295 -37.30 16.03 -20.74
CA SER A 295 -37.85 16.95 -21.74
C SER A 295 -37.53 18.44 -21.61
N ASN A 296 -36.73 18.96 -22.56
CA ASN A 296 -37.31 19.84 -23.58
C ASN A 296 -36.30 20.11 -24.71
N GLN A 297 -36.74 19.79 -25.93
CA GLN A 297 -36.23 20.37 -27.16
C GLN A 297 -36.39 21.90 -27.07
N VAL A 298 -35.28 22.62 -27.20
CA VAL A 298 -35.31 24.01 -27.67
C VAL A 298 -34.40 24.06 -28.88
N ASN A 299 -35.02 24.26 -30.04
CA ASN A 299 -34.35 24.58 -31.30
C ASN A 299 -33.44 25.79 -31.11
N LEU A 300 -32.13 25.59 -31.25
CA LEU A 300 -31.20 26.67 -31.53
C LEU A 300 -30.76 26.55 -32.98
N LEU A 301 -31.25 27.50 -33.77
CA LEU A 301 -30.93 27.75 -35.16
C LEU A 301 -29.44 27.53 -35.43
N GLU A 302 -29.17 26.67 -36.41
CA GLU A 302 -27.87 26.48 -37.05
C GLU A 302 -27.32 27.83 -37.52
N VAL A 303 -26.34 28.35 -36.78
CA VAL A 303 -25.35 29.27 -37.34
C VAL A 303 -24.15 28.42 -37.68
N LYS A 304 -23.95 28.19 -38.99
CA LYS A 304 -22.72 27.66 -39.58
C LYS A 304 -21.50 28.38 -39.00
N LYS A 305 -20.81 27.70 -38.08
CA LYS A 305 -19.38 27.86 -37.81
C LYS A 305 -18.79 26.46 -37.74
N THR A 306 -18.57 25.87 -38.90
CA THR A 306 -17.45 24.95 -39.12
C THR A 306 -16.17 25.75 -38.87
N SER A 307 -15.71 25.76 -37.62
CA SER A 307 -14.34 26.12 -37.26
C SER A 307 -13.91 25.16 -36.16
N ASN A 308 -13.06 24.21 -36.55
CA ASN A 308 -12.16 23.37 -35.75
C ASN A 308 -12.68 23.03 -34.34
N ASN A 309 -13.40 21.91 -34.24
CA ASN A 309 -13.63 21.27 -32.94
C ASN A 309 -12.42 20.43 -32.52
N GLU A 310 -11.45 20.14 -33.41
CA GLU A 310 -10.18 19.50 -33.04
C GLU A 310 -9.27 20.42 -32.21
N CYS A 311 -9.10 21.70 -32.58
CA CYS A 311 -8.21 22.67 -31.92
C CYS A 311 -8.79 23.30 -30.63
N LYS A 312 -9.25 22.47 -29.69
CA LYS A 312 -9.71 22.93 -28.36
C LYS A 312 -9.10 22.03 -27.30
N PRO A 313 -8.72 22.59 -26.14
CA PRO A 313 -8.29 21.73 -25.04
C PRO A 313 -9.43 20.81 -24.64
N LYS A 314 -9.12 19.55 -24.39
CA LYS A 314 -10.10 18.49 -24.08
C LYS A 314 -9.75 17.79 -22.78
N ILE A 315 -10.74 17.17 -22.16
CA ILE A 315 -10.53 16.24 -21.04
C ILE A 315 -10.61 14.83 -21.59
N LYS A 316 -9.76 13.94 -21.09
CA LYS A 316 -9.81 12.50 -21.37
C LYS A 316 -11.04 11.87 -20.71
N ASP A 317 -11.52 10.73 -21.24
CA ASP A 317 -12.80 10.09 -20.87
C ASP A 317 -13.13 9.97 -19.36
N ASN A 318 -12.12 9.93 -18.48
CA ASN A 318 -12.29 10.04 -17.04
C ASN A 318 -11.79 11.41 -16.52
N ASN A 319 -12.73 12.30 -16.21
CA ASN A 319 -12.47 13.62 -15.61
C ASN A 319 -12.47 13.60 -14.07
N THR A 320 -12.64 12.43 -13.45
CA THR A 320 -12.71 12.27 -12.00
C THR A 320 -11.64 11.32 -11.48
N ILE A 321 -11.17 11.59 -10.27
CA ILE A 321 -10.30 10.70 -9.50
C ILE A 321 -10.95 10.42 -8.14
N GLU A 322 -10.98 9.15 -7.75
CA GLU A 322 -11.44 8.73 -6.42
C GLU A 322 -10.28 8.73 -5.43
N ILE A 323 -10.45 9.40 -4.30
CA ILE A 323 -9.48 9.40 -3.21
C ILE A 323 -10.07 8.60 -2.07
N CYS A 324 -9.45 7.46 -1.78
CA CYS A 324 -9.80 6.59 -0.67
C CYS A 324 -8.91 6.94 0.53
N ILE A 325 -9.51 7.51 1.55
CA ILE A 325 -8.87 7.75 2.84
C ILE A 325 -8.90 6.42 3.61
N ARG A 326 -7.72 5.94 3.98
CA ARG A 326 -7.56 4.79 4.87
C ARG A 326 -7.12 5.26 6.24
N GLU A 327 -7.62 4.54 7.22
CA GLU A 327 -7.18 4.66 8.61
C GLU A 327 -5.66 4.46 8.71
N SER A 328 -5.04 5.19 9.63
CA SER A 328 -3.65 5.03 10.02
C SER A 328 -3.35 3.57 10.37
N GLN A 329 -2.29 3.01 9.77
CA GLN A 329 -1.84 1.66 10.09
C GLN A 329 -1.42 1.52 11.56
N GLU A 330 -1.03 2.61 12.21
CA GLU A 330 -0.65 2.62 13.62
C GLU A 330 -1.87 2.47 14.52
N LEU A 331 -2.97 3.17 14.22
CA LEU A 331 -4.22 3.09 14.96
C LEU A 331 -4.91 1.76 14.70
N LYS A 332 -4.92 1.29 13.44
CA LYS A 332 -5.36 -0.07 13.10
C LYS A 332 -4.51 -1.14 13.78
N HIS A 333 -3.19 -1.00 13.91
CA HIS A 333 -2.38 -1.97 14.62
C HIS A 333 -2.64 -1.93 16.13
N VAL A 334 -2.86 -0.75 16.71
CA VAL A 334 -3.24 -0.60 18.12
C VAL A 334 -4.65 -1.14 18.37
N VAL A 335 -5.60 -0.88 17.48
CA VAL A 335 -6.98 -1.40 17.53
C VAL A 335 -7.00 -2.89 17.24
N ASP A 336 -6.26 -3.41 16.27
CA ASP A 336 -6.09 -4.85 16.02
C ASP A 336 -5.37 -5.51 17.20
N GLN A 337 -4.45 -4.82 17.88
CA GLN A 337 -3.81 -5.29 19.10
C GLN A 337 -4.76 -5.20 20.30
N LEU A 338 -5.67 -4.23 20.35
CA LEU A 338 -6.73 -4.09 21.36
C LEU A 338 -7.87 -5.08 21.12
N MET A 339 -8.21 -5.37 19.86
CA MET A 339 -9.19 -6.35 19.41
C MET A 339 -8.62 -7.76 19.52
N ARG A 340 -7.31 -7.95 19.29
CA ARG A 340 -6.60 -9.15 19.75
C ARG A 340 -6.61 -9.22 21.26
N LYS A 341 -6.38 -8.13 22.00
CA LYS A 341 -6.47 -8.13 23.49
C LYS A 341 -7.89 -8.41 23.99
N SER A 342 -8.94 -8.00 23.29
CA SER A 342 -10.33 -8.31 23.65
C SER A 342 -10.70 -9.76 23.27
N HIS A 343 -10.27 -10.25 22.10
CA HIS A 343 -10.39 -11.65 21.71
C HIS A 343 -9.41 -12.59 22.43
N ILE A 344 -8.37 -12.09 23.12
CA ILE A 344 -7.50 -12.89 24.01
C ILE A 344 -8.30 -13.39 25.23
N SER A 345 -9.39 -12.71 25.62
CA SER A 345 -10.31 -13.27 26.62
C SER A 345 -11.05 -14.52 26.12
N GLN A 346 -11.24 -14.65 24.80
CA GLN A 346 -11.81 -15.84 24.14
C GLN A 346 -10.77 -16.83 23.61
N ILE A 347 -9.51 -16.42 23.46
CA ILE A 347 -8.36 -17.24 23.08
C ILE A 347 -7.40 -17.28 24.28
N LEU A 348 -7.87 -17.83 25.40
CA LEU A 348 -6.98 -18.42 26.42
C LEU A 348 -6.56 -19.85 26.03
N GLY A 349 -6.76 -20.20 24.76
CA GLY A 349 -6.42 -21.47 24.18
C GLY A 349 -5.20 -21.40 23.29
N THR A 350 -4.07 -21.85 23.77
CA THR A 350 -3.03 -22.38 22.88
C THR A 350 -3.63 -23.51 22.04
N SER A 351 -3.32 -23.56 20.75
CA SER A 351 -3.83 -24.61 19.85
C SER A 351 -3.05 -25.93 20.00
N SER A 352 -1.82 -25.87 20.51
CA SER A 352 -0.92 -27.02 20.61
C SER A 352 -0.02 -27.01 21.84
N TRP A 353 0.37 -28.20 22.32
CA TRP A 353 1.37 -28.32 23.39
C TRP A 353 2.70 -27.64 23.03
N LYS A 354 3.11 -27.70 21.75
CA LYS A 354 4.33 -27.04 21.29
C LYS A 354 4.30 -25.53 21.56
N GLU A 355 3.15 -24.89 21.34
CA GLU A 355 2.96 -23.48 21.65
C GLU A 355 2.97 -23.23 23.16
N GLN A 356 2.27 -24.04 23.95
CA GLN A 356 2.28 -23.94 25.42
C GLN A 356 3.69 -23.99 25.99
N PHE A 357 4.48 -25.01 25.63
CA PHE A 357 5.85 -25.16 26.14
C PHE A 357 6.78 -24.06 25.63
N LYS A 358 6.58 -23.56 24.41
CA LYS A 358 7.35 -22.44 23.87
C LYS A 358 7.05 -21.16 24.64
N GLU A 359 5.79 -20.85 24.90
CA GLU A 359 5.37 -19.66 25.63
C GLU A 359 5.86 -19.68 27.09
N VAL A 360 5.86 -20.86 27.72
CA VAL A 360 6.39 -21.04 29.08
C VAL A 360 7.88 -20.73 29.18
N LEU A 361 8.67 -21.07 28.16
CA LEU A 361 10.12 -20.85 28.14
C LEU A 361 10.51 -19.45 27.67
N THR A 362 9.58 -18.69 27.08
CA THR A 362 9.83 -17.32 26.63
C THR A 362 9.57 -16.31 27.73
N VAL A 363 10.51 -15.38 27.92
CA VAL A 363 10.31 -14.21 28.78
C VAL A 363 9.71 -13.10 27.92
N VAL A 364 8.40 -12.89 28.07
CA VAL A 364 7.71 -11.78 27.41
C VAL A 364 7.85 -10.53 28.27
N SER A 365 8.54 -9.50 27.77
CA SER A 365 8.44 -8.14 28.30
C SER A 365 7.03 -7.62 28.03
N GLY A 366 6.36 -7.06 29.04
CA GLY A 366 5.07 -6.40 28.82
C GLY A 366 5.15 -5.27 27.79
N ASP A 367 4.01 -5.05 27.11
CA ASP A 367 3.58 -4.01 26.16
C ASP A 367 4.54 -3.47 25.06
N ASP A 368 5.84 -3.72 25.10
CA ASP A 368 6.81 -3.28 24.09
C ASP A 368 7.73 -4.45 23.68
N VAL A 369 7.53 -4.96 22.45
CA VAL A 369 8.37 -6.02 21.84
C VAL A 369 9.84 -5.57 21.67
N ASN A 370 10.08 -4.25 21.69
CA ASN A 370 11.40 -3.64 21.48
C ASN A 370 12.16 -3.29 22.77
N LYS A 371 11.62 -3.57 23.96
CA LYS A 371 12.31 -3.34 25.23
C LYS A 371 12.83 -4.65 25.84
N SER A 372 14.13 -4.66 26.16
CA SER A 372 14.73 -5.75 26.94
C SER A 372 14.01 -5.88 28.30
N PRO A 373 13.73 -7.11 28.76
CA PRO A 373 12.95 -7.28 29.99
C PRO A 373 13.71 -6.73 31.19
N GLN A 374 12.99 -6.02 32.06
CA GLN A 374 13.54 -5.53 33.31
C GLN A 374 13.94 -6.72 34.21
N ALA A 375 14.95 -6.56 35.08
CA ALA A 375 15.45 -7.63 35.94
C ALA A 375 14.34 -8.29 36.81
N GLY A 376 13.33 -7.51 37.21
CA GLY A 376 12.16 -8.02 37.93
C GLY A 376 11.31 -9.01 37.11
N THR A 377 11.21 -8.84 35.79
CA THR A 377 10.48 -9.76 34.90
C THR A 377 11.18 -11.10 34.80
N TYR A 378 12.50 -11.11 34.70
CA TYR A 378 13.30 -12.33 34.72
C TYR A 378 13.19 -13.08 36.06
N LEU A 379 13.21 -12.34 37.18
CA LEU A 379 13.03 -12.94 38.51
C LEU A 379 11.65 -13.58 38.65
N MET A 380 10.58 -12.88 38.25
CA MET A 380 9.22 -13.43 38.30
C MET A 380 9.03 -14.59 37.35
N HIS A 381 9.66 -14.56 36.17
CA HIS A 381 9.67 -15.70 35.27
C HIS A 381 10.35 -16.90 35.92
N TYR A 382 11.57 -16.76 36.44
CA TYR A 382 12.30 -17.86 37.10
C TYR A 382 11.51 -18.48 38.26
N LEU A 383 10.90 -17.65 39.13
CA LEU A 383 10.09 -18.12 40.26
C LEU A 383 8.81 -18.85 39.83
N SER A 384 8.26 -18.51 38.65
CA SER A 384 7.00 -19.09 38.15
C SER A 384 7.19 -20.19 37.10
N VAL A 385 8.38 -20.38 36.54
CA VAL A 385 8.65 -21.37 35.48
C VAL A 385 8.26 -22.78 35.89
N PHE A 386 8.53 -23.18 37.14
CA PHE A 386 8.10 -24.48 37.65
C PHE A 386 6.58 -24.68 37.52
N TRP A 387 5.81 -23.71 38.01
CA TRP A 387 4.35 -23.74 37.94
C TRP A 387 3.84 -23.68 36.49
N LYS A 388 4.46 -22.84 35.66
CA LYS A 388 4.12 -22.72 34.24
C LYS A 388 4.34 -24.03 33.48
N LEU A 389 5.45 -24.73 33.73
CA LEU A 389 5.73 -26.04 33.12
C LEU A 389 4.73 -27.09 33.58
N LEU A 390 4.37 -27.09 34.87
CA LEU A 390 3.36 -28.00 35.41
C LEU A 390 1.99 -27.79 34.74
N PHE A 391 1.57 -26.54 34.54
CA PHE A 391 0.31 -26.23 33.86
C PHE A 391 0.36 -26.37 32.33
N ALA A 392 1.54 -26.31 31.69
CA ALA A 392 1.70 -26.62 30.27
C ALA A 392 1.48 -28.11 29.92
N CYS A 393 1.45 -28.99 30.92
CA CYS A 393 1.03 -30.37 30.73
C CYS A 393 -0.50 -30.49 30.54
N VAL A 394 -1.27 -29.45 30.89
CA VAL A 394 -2.72 -29.43 30.66
C VAL A 394 -2.98 -29.38 29.16
N PRO A 395 -3.85 -30.24 28.62
CA PRO A 395 -4.11 -30.29 27.19
C PRO A 395 -4.67 -28.96 26.66
N PRO A 396 -4.29 -28.57 25.42
CA PRO A 396 -4.84 -27.43 24.69
C PRO A 396 -6.38 -27.36 24.71
N THR A 397 -6.93 -26.16 24.87
CA THR A 397 -8.39 -25.96 24.96
C THR A 397 -9.12 -26.20 23.63
N GLU A 398 -8.41 -26.22 22.49
CA GLU A 398 -9.01 -26.53 21.19
C GLU A 398 -9.25 -28.03 20.99
N LEU A 399 -8.58 -28.89 21.78
CA LEU A 399 -8.79 -30.34 21.71
C LEU A 399 -10.16 -30.70 22.28
N CYS A 400 -10.94 -31.44 21.48
CA CYS A 400 -12.28 -31.94 21.85
C CYS A 400 -13.22 -30.83 22.37
N GLY A 401 -13.14 -29.61 21.80
CA GLY A 401 -14.00 -28.49 22.20
C GLY A 401 -13.81 -28.05 23.65
N GLY A 402 -12.62 -28.24 24.22
CA GLY A 402 -12.25 -27.79 25.57
C GLY A 402 -12.56 -28.76 26.70
N TRP A 403 -13.33 -29.83 26.44
CA TRP A 403 -13.71 -30.80 27.47
C TRP A 403 -12.50 -31.55 28.05
N LEU A 404 -11.50 -31.84 27.22
CA LEU A 404 -10.31 -32.57 27.65
C LEU A 404 -9.45 -31.69 28.57
N CYS A 405 -9.28 -30.42 28.22
CA CYS A 405 -8.65 -29.40 29.06
C CYS A 405 -9.38 -29.24 30.40
N PHE A 406 -10.72 -29.17 30.37
CA PHE A 406 -11.55 -29.02 31.57
C PHE A 406 -11.35 -30.15 32.58
N TRP A 407 -11.47 -31.41 32.16
CA TRP A 407 -11.32 -32.56 33.07
C TRP A 407 -9.90 -32.71 33.61
N PHE A 408 -8.88 -32.52 32.77
CA PHE A 408 -7.48 -32.57 33.21
C PHE A 408 -7.14 -31.42 34.18
N SER A 409 -7.67 -30.23 33.94
CA SER A 409 -7.50 -29.09 34.83
C SER A 409 -8.12 -29.36 36.20
N ILE A 410 -9.34 -29.90 36.25
CA ILE A 410 -9.99 -30.30 37.51
C ILE A 410 -9.16 -31.33 38.27
N LEU A 411 -8.62 -32.35 37.57
CA LEU A 411 -7.79 -33.36 38.20
C LEU A 411 -6.50 -32.77 38.80
N ILE A 412 -5.79 -31.94 38.04
CA ILE A 412 -4.54 -31.31 38.49
C ILE A 412 -4.80 -30.35 39.64
N ILE A 413 -5.85 -29.53 39.57
CA ILE A 413 -6.25 -28.65 40.66
C ILE A 413 -6.60 -29.47 41.91
N GLY A 414 -7.36 -30.56 41.76
CA GLY A 414 -7.70 -31.46 42.86
C GLY A 414 -6.44 -32.02 43.55
N ILE A 415 -5.50 -32.58 42.79
CA ILE A 415 -4.22 -33.09 43.33
C ILE A 415 -3.42 -31.97 44.00
N LEU A 416 -3.32 -30.81 43.36
CA LEU A 416 -2.57 -29.67 43.91
C LEU A 416 -3.18 -29.18 45.22
N THR A 417 -4.51 -29.06 45.30
CA THR A 417 -5.21 -28.63 46.52
C THR A 417 -5.02 -29.62 47.67
N ALA A 418 -4.99 -30.92 47.40
CA ALA A 418 -4.66 -31.93 48.41
C ALA A 418 -3.22 -31.76 48.93
N ILE A 419 -2.24 -31.63 48.03
CA ILE A 419 -0.84 -31.43 48.41
C ILE A 419 -0.65 -30.14 49.21
N VAL A 420 -1.27 -29.03 48.78
CA VAL A 420 -1.20 -27.74 49.48
C VAL A 420 -1.85 -27.84 50.85
N GLY A 421 -2.98 -28.55 50.97
CA GLY A 421 -3.64 -28.81 52.26
C GLY A 421 -2.75 -29.59 53.22
N ASP A 422 -2.12 -30.67 52.76
CA ASP A 422 -1.23 -31.50 53.57
C ASP A 422 0.03 -30.73 54.02
N VAL A 423 0.65 -29.98 53.09
CA VAL A 423 1.81 -29.14 53.40
C VAL A 423 1.43 -28.03 54.39
N ALA A 424 0.26 -27.43 54.22
CA ALA A 424 -0.23 -26.39 55.13
C ALA A 424 -0.47 -26.96 56.53
N SER A 425 -1.15 -28.10 56.68
CA SER A 425 -1.36 -28.75 57.98
C SER A 425 -0.02 -29.17 58.63
N GLY A 426 0.91 -29.72 57.86
CA GLY A 426 2.27 -30.03 58.35
C GLY A 426 3.03 -28.80 58.83
N PHE A 427 2.93 -27.68 58.11
CA PHE A 427 3.48 -26.40 58.55
C PHE A 427 2.77 -25.87 59.81
N GLY A 428 1.44 -25.95 59.84
CA GLY A 428 0.63 -25.56 60.99
C GLY A 428 1.05 -26.30 62.26
N CYS A 429 1.22 -27.62 62.16
CA CYS A 429 1.73 -28.45 63.25
C CYS A 429 3.10 -28.01 63.76
N ASN A 430 4.05 -27.69 62.86
CA ASN A 430 5.39 -27.23 63.25
C ASN A 430 5.40 -25.85 63.91
N VAL A 431 4.48 -24.96 63.54
CA VAL A 431 4.37 -23.60 64.10
C VAL A 431 3.47 -23.56 65.33
N GLY A 432 2.73 -24.64 65.61
CA GLY A 432 1.75 -24.71 66.70
C GLY A 432 0.41 -24.05 66.35
N LEU A 433 0.07 -23.99 65.05
CA LEU A 433 -1.22 -23.51 64.57
C LEU A 433 -2.22 -24.66 64.42
N THR A 434 -3.44 -24.48 64.92
CA THR A 434 -4.56 -25.40 64.67
C THR A 434 -4.88 -25.50 63.17
N ASP A 435 -5.40 -26.63 62.72
CA ASP A 435 -5.79 -26.83 61.31
C ASP A 435 -6.80 -25.78 60.82
N SER A 436 -7.78 -25.41 61.64
CA SER A 436 -8.76 -24.37 61.29
C SER A 436 -8.10 -23.01 61.02
N VAL A 437 -7.18 -22.57 61.89
CA VAL A 437 -6.46 -21.28 61.73
C VAL A 437 -5.53 -21.32 60.51
N THR A 438 -4.88 -22.45 60.28
CA THR A 438 -4.02 -22.66 59.11
C THR A 438 -4.82 -22.60 57.81
N ALA A 439 -6.03 -23.18 57.80
CA ALA A 439 -6.94 -23.17 56.66
C ALA A 439 -7.47 -21.76 56.35
N ILE A 440 -7.98 -21.03 57.34
CA ILE A 440 -8.55 -19.68 57.11
C ILE A 440 -7.51 -18.61 56.77
N THR A 441 -6.23 -18.84 57.07
CA THR A 441 -5.14 -17.89 56.78
C THR A 441 -4.37 -18.27 55.52
N PHE A 442 -3.65 -19.39 55.52
CA PHE A 442 -2.72 -19.72 54.43
C PHE A 442 -3.43 -20.33 53.23
N VAL A 443 -4.32 -21.29 53.45
CA VAL A 443 -5.02 -21.98 52.36
C VAL A 443 -6.01 -21.03 51.68
N ALA A 444 -6.83 -20.33 52.47
CA ALA A 444 -7.82 -19.38 51.95
C ALA A 444 -7.17 -18.19 51.22
N LEU A 445 -6.04 -17.66 51.70
CA LEU A 445 -5.30 -16.60 51.01
C LEU A 445 -4.73 -17.09 49.68
N GLY A 446 -4.19 -18.30 49.66
CA GLY A 446 -3.60 -18.93 48.47
C GLY A 446 -4.59 -19.11 47.32
N THR A 447 -5.86 -19.40 47.62
CA THR A 447 -6.92 -19.53 46.61
C THR A 447 -7.59 -18.19 46.28
N SER A 448 -7.86 -17.35 47.28
CA SER A 448 -8.65 -16.12 47.10
C SER A 448 -7.87 -14.99 46.43
N LEU A 449 -6.54 -14.91 46.61
CA LEU A 449 -5.72 -13.86 45.97
C LEU A 449 -5.69 -13.99 44.45
N PRO A 450 -5.35 -15.16 43.86
CA PRO A 450 -5.46 -15.38 42.42
C PRO A 450 -6.84 -15.03 41.87
N ASP A 451 -7.91 -15.48 42.53
CA ASP A 451 -9.29 -15.20 42.13
C ASP A 451 -9.61 -13.71 42.15
N THR A 452 -9.09 -12.98 43.15
CA THR A 452 -9.25 -11.52 43.26
C THR A 452 -8.57 -10.82 42.08
N PHE A 453 -7.35 -11.25 41.70
CA PHE A 453 -6.64 -10.67 40.56
C PHE A 453 -7.29 -11.03 39.24
N ALA A 454 -7.72 -12.28 39.04
CA ALA A 454 -8.44 -12.71 37.84
C ALA A 454 -9.74 -11.93 37.67
N SER A 455 -10.52 -11.79 38.74
CA SER A 455 -11.78 -11.03 38.74
C SER A 455 -11.55 -9.55 38.48
N LYS A 456 -10.50 -8.95 39.06
CA LYS A 456 -10.09 -7.57 38.75
C LYS A 456 -9.74 -7.40 37.28
N VAL A 457 -8.96 -8.31 36.70
CA VAL A 457 -8.57 -8.25 35.29
C VAL A 457 -9.81 -8.37 34.41
N ALA A 458 -10.71 -9.32 34.69
CA ALA A 458 -11.99 -9.44 34.00
C ALA A 458 -12.84 -8.16 34.09
N ALA A 459 -12.92 -7.54 35.27
CA ALA A 459 -13.66 -6.29 35.47
C ALA A 459 -13.04 -5.07 34.78
N LEU A 460 -11.72 -5.06 34.54
CA LEU A 460 -11.04 -3.99 33.80
C LEU A 460 -11.16 -4.15 32.29
N GLN A 461 -11.29 -5.38 31.81
CA GLN A 461 -11.36 -5.72 30.38
C GLN A 461 -12.79 -5.71 29.84
N ASP A 462 -13.79 -5.81 30.72
CA ASP A 462 -15.21 -5.85 30.36
C ASP A 462 -15.91 -4.53 30.74
N SER A 463 -16.66 -3.97 29.81
CA SER A 463 -17.43 -2.73 30.00
C SER A 463 -18.56 -2.85 31.02
N THR A 464 -19.16 -4.04 31.17
CA THR A 464 -20.25 -4.29 32.12
C THR A 464 -19.79 -5.03 33.38
N ALA A 465 -18.54 -5.51 33.40
CA ALA A 465 -17.96 -6.36 34.44
C ALA A 465 -18.72 -7.68 34.69
N ASP A 466 -19.61 -8.10 33.78
CA ASP A 466 -20.37 -9.35 33.90
C ASP A 466 -19.44 -10.57 33.93
N SER A 467 -18.36 -10.51 33.16
CA SER A 467 -17.31 -11.55 33.14
C SER A 467 -16.67 -11.74 34.52
N SER A 468 -16.51 -10.66 35.31
CA SER A 468 -16.00 -10.75 36.68
C SER A 468 -16.99 -11.44 37.61
N VAL A 469 -18.29 -11.20 37.44
CA VAL A 469 -19.33 -11.84 38.25
C VAL A 469 -19.35 -13.35 37.98
N GLY A 470 -19.29 -13.74 36.70
CA GLY A 470 -19.19 -15.14 36.28
C GLY A 470 -17.94 -15.83 36.85
N ASN A 471 -16.79 -15.16 36.83
CA ASN A 471 -15.55 -15.70 37.39
C ASN A 471 -15.64 -15.92 38.90
N VAL A 472 -16.13 -14.94 39.67
CA VAL A 472 -16.27 -15.05 41.13
C VAL A 472 -17.28 -16.14 41.51
N MET A 473 -18.43 -16.16 40.84
CA MET A 473 -19.47 -17.15 41.10
C MET A 473 -19.00 -18.57 40.74
N GLY A 474 -18.35 -18.71 39.58
CA GLY A 474 -17.78 -19.96 39.11
C GLY A 474 -16.70 -20.50 40.05
N SER A 475 -15.72 -19.68 40.43
CA SER A 475 -14.65 -20.11 41.33
C SER A 475 -15.20 -20.55 42.69
N ASN A 476 -16.09 -19.76 43.31
CA ASN A 476 -16.68 -20.12 44.59
C ASN A 476 -17.57 -21.37 44.51
N ALA A 477 -18.36 -21.51 43.44
CA ALA A 477 -19.17 -22.71 43.24
C ALA A 477 -18.28 -23.95 43.09
N VAL A 478 -17.21 -23.87 42.31
CA VAL A 478 -16.24 -24.96 42.12
C VAL A 478 -15.53 -25.30 43.43
N ASN A 479 -15.05 -24.31 44.18
CA ASN A 479 -14.35 -24.52 45.45
C ASN A 479 -15.24 -25.22 46.50
N VAL A 480 -16.50 -24.78 46.62
CA VAL A 480 -17.44 -25.38 47.59
C VAL A 480 -17.93 -26.74 47.09
N TYR A 481 -18.33 -26.85 45.83
CA TYR A 481 -18.91 -28.06 45.26
C TYR A 481 -17.87 -29.17 45.07
N LEU A 482 -16.73 -28.88 44.41
CA LEU A 482 -15.68 -29.88 44.20
C LEU A 482 -14.87 -30.14 45.49
N GLY A 483 -14.55 -29.08 46.25
CA GLY A 483 -13.69 -29.20 47.42
C GLY A 483 -14.38 -29.91 48.59
N ILE A 484 -15.57 -29.45 48.99
CA ILE A 484 -16.28 -29.95 50.18
C ILE A 484 -17.47 -30.83 49.78
N GLY A 485 -18.25 -30.41 48.78
CA GLY A 485 -19.50 -31.08 48.40
C GLY A 485 -19.32 -32.51 47.92
N ILE A 486 -18.48 -32.71 46.89
CA ILE A 486 -18.22 -34.04 46.32
C ILE A 486 -17.50 -34.94 47.32
N SER A 487 -16.49 -34.42 48.02
CA SER A 487 -15.72 -35.20 48.99
C SER A 487 -16.60 -35.71 50.12
N TRP A 488 -17.46 -34.86 50.71
CA TRP A 488 -18.42 -35.27 51.72
C TRP A 488 -19.52 -36.19 51.17
N SER A 489 -19.95 -35.99 49.92
CA SER A 489 -20.93 -36.88 49.27
C SER A 489 -20.35 -38.28 49.06
N ILE A 490 -19.11 -38.39 48.58
CA ILE A 490 -18.41 -39.67 48.42
C ILE A 490 -18.20 -40.33 49.78
N ALA A 491 -17.75 -39.58 50.79
CA ALA A 491 -17.55 -40.10 52.15
C ALA A 491 -18.87 -40.62 52.75
N ALA A 492 -19.96 -39.86 52.62
CA ALA A 492 -21.28 -40.27 53.09
C ALA A 492 -21.76 -41.56 52.40
N CYS A 493 -21.61 -41.67 51.08
CA CYS A 493 -21.94 -42.88 50.32
C CYS A 493 -21.08 -44.09 50.74
N TYR A 494 -19.78 -43.88 50.93
CA TYR A 494 -18.85 -44.93 51.38
C TYR A 494 -19.21 -45.44 52.78
N HIS A 495 -19.45 -44.53 53.72
CA HIS A 495 -19.83 -44.88 55.08
C HIS A 495 -21.18 -45.60 55.13
N TYR A 496 -22.16 -45.14 54.34
CA TYR A 496 -23.45 -45.81 54.19
C TYR A 496 -23.31 -47.23 53.63
N ALA A 497 -22.50 -47.41 52.57
CA ALA A 497 -22.25 -48.72 51.96
C ALA A 497 -21.59 -49.71 52.95
N ASN A 498 -20.76 -49.21 53.86
CA ASN A 498 -20.09 -50.03 54.89
C ASN A 498 -20.86 -50.13 56.22
N GLY A 499 -22.09 -49.62 56.29
CA GLY A 499 -22.93 -49.69 57.50
C GLY A 499 -22.44 -48.82 58.67
N SER A 500 -21.64 -47.79 58.40
CA SER A 500 -21.11 -46.84 59.38
C SER A 500 -21.74 -45.45 59.22
N ILE A 501 -21.72 -44.64 60.28
CA ILE A 501 -22.30 -43.29 60.27
C ILE A 501 -21.18 -42.28 60.03
N PHE A 502 -21.30 -41.48 58.97
CA PHE A 502 -20.41 -40.34 58.72
C PHE A 502 -20.84 -39.15 59.59
N LYS A 503 -19.98 -38.72 60.52
CA LYS A 503 -20.19 -37.55 61.38
C LYS A 503 -19.09 -36.53 61.12
N VAL A 504 -19.47 -35.28 60.90
CA VAL A 504 -18.56 -34.15 60.72
C VAL A 504 -18.80 -33.17 61.86
N GLU A 505 -17.75 -32.85 62.63
CA GLU A 505 -17.83 -31.86 63.70
C GLU A 505 -17.82 -30.44 63.11
N SER A 506 -18.72 -29.57 63.58
CA SER A 506 -18.82 -28.21 63.06
C SER A 506 -17.69 -27.29 63.52
N GLY A 507 -17.00 -27.63 64.61
CA GLY A 507 -15.95 -26.80 65.19
C GLY A 507 -16.37 -25.34 65.38
N SER A 508 -15.44 -24.43 65.11
CA SER A 508 -15.57 -22.96 65.13
C SER A 508 -16.28 -22.36 63.90
N LEU A 509 -16.85 -23.21 63.03
CA LEU A 509 -17.43 -22.76 61.76
C LEU A 509 -18.60 -21.80 61.97
N GLY A 510 -19.45 -22.06 62.97
CA GLY A 510 -20.61 -21.20 63.27
C GLY A 510 -20.21 -19.76 63.62
N PHE A 511 -19.20 -19.61 64.49
CA PHE A 511 -18.66 -18.31 64.88
C PHE A 511 -18.05 -17.59 63.66
N SER A 512 -17.17 -18.29 62.93
CA SER A 512 -16.47 -17.71 61.78
C SER A 512 -17.43 -17.30 60.65
N VAL A 513 -18.44 -18.12 60.34
CA VAL A 513 -19.47 -17.77 59.33
C VAL A 513 -20.30 -16.57 59.78
N THR A 514 -20.69 -16.51 61.06
CA THR A 514 -21.46 -15.38 61.59
C THR A 514 -20.65 -14.08 61.51
N LEU A 515 -19.38 -14.12 61.93
CA LEU A 515 -18.48 -12.99 61.85
C LEU A 515 -18.26 -12.55 60.39
N PHE A 516 -18.06 -13.50 59.48
CA PHE A 516 -17.92 -13.24 58.06
C PHE A 516 -19.18 -12.55 57.49
N CYS A 517 -20.38 -13.03 57.82
CA CYS A 517 -21.64 -12.43 57.40
C CYS A 517 -21.78 -10.98 57.87
N ILE A 518 -21.47 -10.70 59.15
CA ILE A 518 -21.50 -9.34 59.69
C ILE A 518 -20.54 -8.42 58.93
N MET A 519 -19.29 -8.87 58.74
CA MET A 519 -18.29 -8.10 57.99
C MET A 519 -18.69 -7.94 56.52
N ALA A 520 -19.30 -8.94 55.90
CA ALA A 520 -19.81 -8.84 54.53
C ALA A 520 -20.93 -7.79 54.41
N PHE A 521 -21.88 -7.73 55.36
CA PHE A 521 -22.90 -6.68 55.38
C PHE A 521 -22.29 -5.29 55.51
N ILE A 522 -21.30 -5.11 56.39
CA ILE A 522 -20.57 -3.85 56.53
C ILE A 522 -19.86 -3.51 55.20
N ALA A 523 -19.18 -4.47 54.58
CA ALA A 523 -18.48 -4.28 53.33
C ALA A 523 -19.42 -3.87 52.18
N ILE A 524 -20.58 -4.53 52.06
CA ILE A 524 -21.63 -4.18 51.10
C ILE A 524 -22.15 -2.76 51.38
N ALA A 525 -22.42 -2.40 52.64
CA ALA A 525 -22.88 -1.05 52.99
C ALA A 525 -21.85 0.03 52.59
N ILE A 526 -20.56 -0.24 52.77
CA ILE A 526 -19.47 0.66 52.34
C ILE A 526 -19.45 0.77 50.82
N MET A 527 -19.57 -0.34 50.08
CA MET A 527 -19.61 -0.32 48.62
C MET A 527 -20.83 0.45 48.10
N LEU A 528 -22.00 0.25 48.71
CA LEU A 528 -23.22 1.02 48.40
C LEU A 528 -23.03 2.51 48.68
N TYR A 529 -22.38 2.89 49.78
CA TYR A 529 -22.07 4.28 50.08
C TYR A 529 -21.15 4.92 49.03
N ARG A 530 -20.19 4.16 48.49
CA ARG A 530 -19.27 4.61 47.44
C ARG A 530 -19.92 4.79 46.07
N ARG A 531 -21.11 4.21 45.83
CA ARG A 531 -21.92 4.47 44.62
C ARG A 531 -22.34 5.93 44.50
N LYS A 532 -22.28 6.72 45.59
CA LYS A 532 -22.69 8.12 45.57
C LYS A 532 -21.86 8.92 44.55
N PRO A 533 -22.49 9.76 43.70
CA PRO A 533 -21.80 10.50 42.63
C PRO A 533 -20.62 11.36 43.11
N SER A 534 -20.67 11.81 44.37
CA SER A 534 -19.62 12.62 45.01
C SER A 534 -18.29 11.88 45.23
N ILE A 535 -18.30 10.54 45.21
CA ILE A 535 -17.11 9.71 45.49
C ILE A 535 -16.58 9.07 44.21
N GLY A 536 -17.43 8.76 43.22
CA GLY A 536 -16.97 8.36 41.88
C GLY A 536 -16.67 6.87 41.70
N GLY A 537 -17.51 5.98 42.24
CA GLY A 537 -17.63 4.58 41.77
C GLY A 537 -17.39 3.48 42.81
N GLU A 538 -17.92 2.29 42.53
CA GLU A 538 -17.83 1.08 43.35
C GLU A 538 -16.42 0.47 43.33
N LEU A 539 -15.91 0.24 42.13
CA LEU A 539 -14.57 -0.28 41.88
C LEU A 539 -13.67 0.88 41.43
N GLY A 540 -12.59 1.14 42.17
CA GLY A 540 -11.66 2.22 41.82
C GLY A 540 -12.04 3.58 42.40
N GLY A 541 -12.09 4.63 41.59
CA GLY A 541 -12.38 6.00 42.03
C GLY A 541 -11.15 6.83 42.49
N PRO A 542 -11.37 8.02 43.08
CA PRO A 542 -10.32 8.95 43.48
C PRO A 542 -9.29 8.32 44.42
N LYS A 543 -8.01 8.69 44.25
CA LYS A 543 -6.88 8.09 44.99
C LYS A 543 -7.10 8.04 46.50
N LYS A 544 -7.63 9.11 47.10
CA LYS A 544 -7.88 9.18 48.54
C LYS A 544 -8.96 8.18 48.99
N SER A 545 -10.10 8.16 48.29
CA SER A 545 -11.21 7.27 48.65
C SER A 545 -10.84 5.81 48.48
N LYS A 546 -10.18 5.43 47.38
CA LYS A 546 -9.84 4.02 47.12
C LYS A 546 -8.82 3.48 48.13
N ILE A 547 -7.83 4.28 48.52
CA ILE A 547 -6.81 3.88 49.50
C ILE A 547 -7.46 3.69 50.87
N PHE A 548 -8.31 4.64 51.28
CA PHE A 548 -9.02 4.56 52.55
C PHE A 548 -9.90 3.30 52.64
N THR A 549 -10.68 3.02 51.59
CA THR A 549 -11.58 1.85 51.58
C THR A 549 -10.81 0.54 51.49
N ALA A 550 -9.68 0.51 50.78
CA ALA A 550 -8.80 -0.66 50.74
C ALA A 550 -8.19 -0.94 52.13
N PHE A 551 -7.71 0.10 52.83
CA PHE A 551 -7.21 -0.04 54.20
C PHE A 551 -8.30 -0.59 55.14
N LEU A 552 -9.52 -0.09 55.01
CA LEU A 552 -10.63 -0.54 55.85
C LEU A 552 -11.02 -2.00 55.59
N PHE A 553 -11.09 -2.46 54.33
CA PHE A 553 -11.33 -3.87 54.03
C PHE A 553 -10.19 -4.78 54.48
N PHE A 554 -8.94 -4.33 54.34
CA PHE A 554 -7.79 -5.09 54.86
C PHE A 554 -7.84 -5.20 56.39
N SER A 555 -8.24 -4.12 57.07
CA SER A 555 -8.46 -4.14 58.53
C SER A 555 -9.59 -5.10 58.92
N MET A 556 -10.69 -5.13 58.17
CA MET A 556 -11.81 -6.06 58.43
C MET A 556 -11.37 -7.52 58.26
N TRP A 557 -10.56 -7.82 57.24
CA TRP A 557 -9.97 -9.15 57.03
C TRP A 557 -9.04 -9.55 58.19
N PHE A 558 -8.20 -8.63 58.66
CA PHE A 558 -7.34 -8.88 59.82
C PHE A 558 -8.15 -9.13 61.10
N ILE A 559 -9.21 -8.34 61.33
CA ILE A 559 -10.13 -8.53 62.47
C ILE A 559 -10.81 -9.90 62.38
N TYR A 560 -11.26 -10.31 61.18
CA TYR A 560 -11.83 -11.63 60.95
C TYR A 560 -10.87 -12.74 61.35
N ILE A 561 -9.64 -12.72 60.83
CA ILE A 561 -8.62 -13.71 61.18
C ILE A 561 -8.33 -13.71 62.67
N LEU A 562 -8.16 -12.53 63.28
CA LEU A 562 -7.84 -12.40 64.69
C LEU A 562 -8.93 -13.01 65.57
N LEU A 563 -10.19 -12.61 65.37
CA LEU A 563 -11.30 -13.09 66.18
C LEU A 563 -11.58 -14.58 65.94
N SER A 564 -11.58 -15.05 64.70
CA SER A 564 -11.71 -16.49 64.40
C SER A 564 -10.58 -17.31 65.00
N SER A 565 -9.35 -16.77 65.05
CA SER A 565 -8.24 -17.46 65.70
C SER A 565 -8.40 -17.47 67.22
N LEU A 566 -8.79 -16.35 67.83
CA LEU A 566 -8.99 -16.26 69.28
C LEU A 566 -10.08 -17.20 69.77
N GLU A 567 -11.18 -17.35 69.03
CA GLU A 567 -12.24 -18.30 69.36
C GLU A 567 -11.74 -19.75 69.21
N ASN A 568 -10.97 -20.04 68.16
CA ASN A 568 -10.43 -21.39 67.95
C ASN A 568 -9.41 -21.83 69.00
N TYR A 569 -8.77 -20.87 69.69
CA TYR A 569 -7.92 -21.11 70.87
C TYR A 569 -8.66 -20.91 72.20
N CYS A 570 -9.99 -20.79 72.19
CA CYS A 570 -10.84 -20.61 73.36
C CYS A 570 -10.51 -19.38 74.21
N HIS A 571 -9.94 -18.32 73.62
CA HIS A 571 -9.69 -17.04 74.29
C HIS A 571 -10.93 -16.15 74.36
N ILE A 572 -11.88 -16.36 73.46
CA ILE A 572 -13.20 -15.73 73.45
C ILE A 572 -14.27 -16.84 73.30
N PRO A 573 -15.46 -16.65 73.90
CA PRO A 573 -16.53 -17.64 73.90
C PRO A 573 -17.25 -17.75 72.55
#